data_AF-L7VL07-F1
#
_entry.id   AF-L7VL07-F1
#
_cell.length_a   1.000
_cell.length_b   1.000
_cell.length_c   1.000
_cell.angle_alpha   90.00
_cell.angle_beta   90.00
_cell.angle_gamma   90.00
#
_symmetry.space_group_name_H-M   'P 1'
#
loop_
_entity.id
_entity.type
_entity.pdbx_description
1 polymer ?
#
loop_
_entity_poly.entity_id
_entity_poly.type
_entity_poly.pdbx_seq_one_letter_code
_entity_poly.pdbx_strand_id
1 'polypeptide(L)'
;MKGEMSIMTKEQLMEMGLSEELADKVLAAHKEELKGYIPKARFDEVNNAKKDLENQLKDRDKQLKDLQEKVKGNEELEKTIKELQEANKKAVSDYEAKIRNMALDNAIKLALKEHRVKYEDLLISKFDKNKLTLKEDGTVEGLDEQLKTLRENYKDLFEQPLSGHTPNNAGDSPTDGKMQQIAETIRQNLGF
;
A
#
# COMPACT_ATOMS: atom_id res chain seq x y z
N MET A 1 -9.72 -6.88 -18.95
CA MET A 1 -10.53 -7.42 -17.84
C MET A 1 -10.41 -6.45 -16.69
N LYS A 2 -11.54 -5.93 -16.19
CA LYS A 2 -11.56 -4.99 -15.06
C LYS A 2 -11.18 -5.78 -13.79
N GLY A 3 -10.00 -5.53 -13.25
CA GLY A 3 -9.61 -5.99 -11.92
C GLY A 3 -10.29 -5.13 -10.85
N GLU A 4 -11.62 -5.27 -10.73
CA GLU A 4 -12.26 -4.95 -9.46
C GLU A 4 -11.85 -6.07 -8.50
N MET A 5 -11.01 -5.77 -7.50
CA MET A 5 -10.98 -6.61 -6.30
C MET A 5 -12.34 -6.46 -5.62
N SER A 6 -13.31 -7.24 -6.07
CA SER A 6 -14.53 -7.51 -5.33
C SER A 6 -14.10 -8.27 -4.09
N ILE A 7 -14.04 -7.56 -2.97
CA ILE A 7 -13.93 -8.16 -1.63
C ILE A 7 -15.09 -9.16 -1.50
N MET A 8 -14.75 -10.44 -1.33
CA MET A 8 -15.77 -11.47 -1.13
C MET A 8 -16.59 -11.13 0.11
N THR A 9 -17.91 -11.25 0.02
CA THR A 9 -18.78 -10.98 1.17
C THR A 9 -18.71 -12.12 2.17
N LYS A 10 -19.14 -11.87 3.40
CA LYS A 10 -19.19 -12.89 4.47
C LYS A 10 -20.00 -14.10 4.02
N GLU A 11 -21.09 -13.86 3.29
CA GLU A 11 -21.97 -14.88 2.71
C GLU A 11 -21.25 -15.75 1.68
N GLN A 12 -20.41 -15.16 0.82
CA GLN A 12 -19.64 -15.91 -0.19
C GLN A 12 -18.57 -16.79 0.46
N LEU A 13 -17.92 -16.32 1.53
CA LEU A 13 -16.95 -17.13 2.27
C LEU A 13 -17.62 -18.30 2.99
N MET A 14 -18.83 -18.09 3.51
CA MET A 14 -19.63 -19.14 4.11
C MET A 14 -20.13 -20.17 3.08
N GLU A 15 -20.53 -19.73 1.88
CA GLU A 15 -20.87 -20.63 0.76
C GLU A 15 -19.68 -21.49 0.31
N MET A 16 -18.45 -20.96 0.45
CA MET A 16 -17.21 -21.71 0.21
C MET A 16 -16.85 -22.67 1.36
N GLY A 17 -17.69 -22.77 2.40
CA GLY A 17 -17.54 -23.72 3.50
C GLY A 17 -16.76 -23.18 4.70
N LEU A 18 -16.46 -21.88 4.78
CA LEU A 18 -15.89 -21.30 5.99
C LEU A 18 -16.97 -21.13 7.06
N SER A 19 -16.65 -21.49 8.31
CA SER A 19 -17.51 -21.12 9.44
C SER A 19 -17.56 -19.60 9.58
N GLU A 20 -18.65 -19.08 10.12
CA GLU A 20 -18.86 -17.65 10.34
C GLU A 20 -17.67 -16.95 11.03
N GLU A 21 -17.11 -17.60 12.06
CA GLU A 21 -15.96 -17.07 12.82
C GLU A 21 -14.66 -17.01 12.00
N LEU A 22 -14.48 -17.94 11.05
CA LEU A 22 -13.34 -17.96 10.12
C LEU A 22 -13.53 -16.93 9.02
N ALA A 23 -14.74 -16.76 8.50
CA ALA A 23 -15.06 -15.73 7.53
C ALA A 23 -14.81 -14.33 8.11
N ASP A 24 -15.21 -14.09 9.37
CA ASP A 24 -14.94 -12.82 10.06
C ASP A 24 -13.43 -12.57 10.27
N LYS A 25 -12.65 -13.61 10.62
CA LYS A 25 -11.19 -13.51 10.75
C LYS A 25 -10.51 -13.23 9.41
N VAL A 26 -10.97 -13.87 8.32
CA VAL A 26 -10.45 -13.64 6.97
C VAL A 26 -10.75 -12.21 6.52
N LEU A 27 -11.98 -11.73 6.72
CA LEU A 27 -12.37 -10.36 6.39
C LEU A 27 -11.60 -9.32 7.24
N ALA A 28 -11.34 -9.62 8.52
CA ALA A 28 -10.55 -8.76 9.38
C ALA A 28 -9.08 -8.72 8.94
N ALA A 29 -8.46 -9.88 8.67
CA ALA A 29 -7.08 -9.95 8.17
C ALA A 29 -6.92 -9.22 6.83
N HIS A 30 -7.87 -9.39 5.91
CA HIS A 30 -7.85 -8.66 4.64
C HIS A 30 -8.08 -7.16 4.82
N LYS A 31 -8.98 -6.74 5.72
CA LYS A 31 -9.15 -5.31 6.04
C LYS A 31 -7.88 -4.73 6.66
N GLU A 32 -7.17 -5.45 7.53
CA GLU A 32 -5.90 -5.01 8.10
C GLU A 32 -4.79 -4.94 7.04
N GLU A 33 -4.69 -5.90 6.12
CA GLU A 33 -3.78 -5.80 4.97
C GLU A 33 -4.10 -4.57 4.11
N LEU A 34 -5.37 -4.37 3.76
CA LEU A 34 -5.81 -3.27 2.90
C LEU A 34 -5.64 -1.88 3.53
N LYS A 35 -5.45 -1.75 4.85
CA LYS A 35 -5.14 -0.46 5.50
C LYS A 35 -3.79 0.12 5.07
N GLY A 36 -2.87 -0.71 4.58
CA GLY A 36 -1.61 -0.27 4.00
C GLY A 36 -1.75 0.21 2.56
N TYR A 37 -2.73 -0.32 1.81
CA TYR A 37 -2.90 -0.06 0.39
C TYR A 37 -3.65 1.25 0.18
N ILE A 38 -3.17 2.11 -0.71
CA ILE A 38 -3.99 3.23 -1.20
C ILE A 38 -5.21 2.61 -1.87
N PRO A 39 -6.44 2.88 -1.40
CA PRO A 39 -7.62 2.33 -2.05
C PRO A 39 -7.59 2.75 -3.51
N LYS A 40 -7.77 1.80 -4.43
CA LYS A 40 -7.86 2.07 -5.88
C LYS A 40 -8.78 3.27 -6.18
N ALA A 41 -9.83 3.47 -5.37
CA ALA A 41 -10.69 4.65 -5.40
C ALA A 41 -9.95 6.00 -5.29
N ARG A 42 -8.98 6.15 -4.38
CA ARG A 42 -8.17 7.38 -4.23
C ARG A 42 -7.22 7.57 -5.42
N PHE A 43 -6.68 6.47 -5.97
CA PHE A 43 -5.84 6.53 -7.17
C PHE A 43 -6.65 6.89 -8.41
N ASP A 44 -7.81 6.28 -8.58
CA ASP A 44 -8.78 6.57 -9.63
C ASP A 44 -9.27 8.02 -9.53
N GLU A 45 -9.52 8.54 -8.32
CA GLU A 45 -9.88 9.94 -8.08
C GLU A 45 -8.79 10.90 -8.56
N VAL A 46 -7.52 10.66 -8.16
CA VAL A 46 -6.39 11.50 -8.61
C VAL A 46 -6.17 11.41 -10.12
N ASN A 47 -6.32 10.22 -10.71
CA ASN A 47 -6.20 10.04 -12.15
C ASN A 47 -7.35 10.69 -12.93
N ASN A 48 -8.58 10.64 -12.42
CA ASN A 48 -9.71 11.31 -13.03
C ASN A 48 -9.55 12.83 -12.93
N ALA A 49 -9.14 13.35 -11.77
CA ALA A 49 -8.81 14.76 -11.61
C ALA A 49 -7.68 15.20 -12.55
N LYS A 50 -6.66 14.35 -12.76
CA LYS A 50 -5.60 14.58 -13.76
C LYS A 50 -6.19 14.68 -15.18
N LYS A 51 -7.02 13.72 -15.59
CA LYS A 51 -7.66 13.72 -16.92
C LYS A 51 -8.53 14.96 -17.13
N ASP A 52 -9.28 15.37 -16.12
CA ASP A 52 -10.12 16.57 -16.18
C ASP A 52 -9.26 17.84 -16.32
N LEU A 53 -8.17 17.95 -15.56
CA LEU A 53 -7.21 19.04 -15.69
C LEU A 53 -6.54 19.08 -17.08
N GLU A 54 -6.16 17.92 -17.62
CA GLU A 54 -5.61 17.82 -18.99
C GLU A 54 -6.60 18.31 -20.05
N ASN A 55 -7.89 17.96 -19.91
CA ASN A 55 -8.94 18.42 -20.80
C ASN A 55 -9.12 19.94 -20.71
N GLN A 56 -9.18 20.49 -19.50
CA GLN A 56 -9.25 21.94 -19.29
C GLN A 56 -8.04 22.68 -19.88
N LEU A 57 -6.83 22.13 -19.77
CA LEU A 57 -5.61 22.72 -20.34
C LEU A 57 -5.63 22.68 -21.87
N LYS A 58 -6.13 21.60 -22.49
CA LYS A 58 -6.33 21.52 -23.94
C LYS A 58 -7.34 22.56 -24.43
N ASP A 59 -8.45 22.74 -23.72
CA ASP A 59 -9.45 23.75 -24.06
C ASP A 59 -8.89 25.17 -23.95
N ARG A 60 -8.10 25.45 -22.92
CA ARG A 60 -7.39 26.73 -22.77
C ARG A 60 -6.38 26.96 -23.90
N ASP A 61 -5.61 25.95 -24.27
CA ASP A 61 -4.66 26.06 -25.39
C ASP A 61 -5.37 26.32 -26.72
N LYS A 62 -6.55 25.74 -26.93
CA LYS A 62 -7.40 26.05 -28.08
C LYS A 62 -7.85 27.52 -28.05
N GLN A 63 -8.35 28.00 -26.92
CA GLN A 63 -8.74 29.40 -26.76
C GLN A 63 -7.56 30.37 -26.97
N LEU A 64 -6.37 30.01 -26.50
CA LEU A 64 -5.16 30.81 -26.70
C LEU A 64 -4.77 30.89 -28.18
N LYS A 65 -4.92 29.79 -28.94
CA LYS A 65 -4.69 29.79 -30.39
C LYS A 65 -5.71 30.67 -31.12
N ASP A 66 -6.99 30.54 -30.79
CA ASP A 66 -8.05 31.38 -31.38
C ASP A 66 -7.81 32.87 -31.06
N LEU A 67 -7.33 33.18 -29.86
CA LEU A 67 -6.96 34.54 -29.47
C LEU A 67 -5.72 35.02 -30.22
N GLN A 68 -4.73 34.15 -30.43
CA GLN A 68 -3.51 34.45 -31.18
C GLN A 68 -3.82 34.92 -32.61
N GLU A 69 -4.78 34.27 -33.26
CA GLU A 69 -5.22 34.66 -34.61
C GLU A 69 -5.90 36.04 -34.62
N LYS A 70 -6.66 36.37 -33.56
CA LYS A 70 -7.36 37.64 -33.43
C LYS A 70 -6.46 38.82 -33.07
N VAL A 71 -5.35 38.58 -32.37
CA VAL A 71 -4.40 39.63 -31.97
C VAL A 71 -3.21 39.77 -32.93
N LYS A 72 -3.26 39.09 -34.08
CA LYS A 72 -2.18 39.08 -35.06
C LYS A 72 -1.79 40.50 -35.48
N GLY A 73 -0.51 40.83 -35.35
CA GLY A 73 0.04 42.17 -35.60
C GLY A 73 0.24 43.02 -34.34
N ASN A 74 -0.17 42.53 -33.16
CA ASN A 74 0.22 43.11 -31.87
C ASN A 74 1.32 42.24 -31.22
N GLU A 75 2.57 42.66 -31.39
CA GLU A 75 3.75 41.91 -30.95
C GLU A 75 3.74 41.60 -29.44
N GLU A 76 3.25 42.53 -28.62
CA GLU A 76 3.19 42.35 -27.16
C GLU A 76 2.18 41.26 -26.79
N LEU A 77 0.98 41.32 -27.36
CA LEU A 77 -0.06 40.31 -27.12
C LEU A 77 0.33 38.94 -27.69
N GLU A 78 0.95 38.89 -28.87
CA GLU A 78 1.45 37.65 -29.45
C GLU A 78 2.52 37.00 -28.57
N LYS A 79 3.42 37.81 -28.00
CA LYS A 79 4.44 37.33 -27.07
C LYS A 79 3.82 36.77 -25.79
N THR A 80 2.89 37.50 -25.16
CA THR A 80 2.20 37.02 -23.95
C THR A 80 1.43 35.72 -24.21
N ILE A 81 0.79 35.57 -25.37
CA ILE A 81 0.08 34.32 -25.71
C ILE A 81 1.05 33.14 -25.83
N LYS A 82 2.24 33.33 -26.44
CA LYS A 82 3.26 32.28 -26.50
C LYS A 82 3.78 31.91 -25.11
N GLU A 83 4.05 32.90 -24.26
CA GLU A 83 4.46 32.67 -22.86
C GLU A 83 3.39 31.88 -22.08
N LEU A 84 2.10 32.20 -22.28
CA LEU A 84 0.99 31.46 -21.66
C LEU A 84 0.88 30.01 -22.18
N GLN A 85 1.10 29.77 -23.47
CA GLN A 85 1.13 28.42 -24.04
C GLN A 85 2.29 27.59 -23.48
N GLU A 86 3.48 28.19 -23.33
CA GLU A 86 4.62 27.52 -22.71
C GLU A 86 4.40 27.24 -21.22
N ALA A 87 3.82 28.21 -20.49
CA ALA A 87 3.46 28.05 -19.09
C ALA A 87 2.45 26.90 -18.88
N ASN A 88 1.44 26.78 -19.75
CA ASN A 88 0.49 25.67 -19.71
C ASN A 88 1.20 24.32 -19.92
N LYS A 89 2.07 24.20 -20.93
CA LYS A 89 2.84 22.97 -21.19
C LYS A 89 3.71 22.58 -20.00
N LYS A 90 4.39 23.57 -19.40
CA LYS A 90 5.21 23.34 -18.20
C LYS A 90 4.35 22.89 -17.03
N ALA A 91 3.19 23.51 -16.83
CA ALA A 91 2.27 23.14 -15.75
C ALA A 91 1.80 21.68 -15.89
N VAL A 92 1.43 21.22 -17.10
CA VAL A 92 1.08 19.81 -17.35
C VAL A 92 2.21 18.90 -16.88
N SER A 93 3.42 19.10 -17.40
CA SER A 93 4.59 18.28 -17.08
C SER A 93 4.91 18.27 -15.58
N ASP A 94 4.89 19.44 -14.93
CA ASP A 94 5.13 19.57 -13.49
C ASP A 94 4.07 18.83 -12.66
N TYR A 95 2.79 18.89 -13.03
CA TYR A 95 1.71 18.18 -12.34
C TYR A 95 1.81 16.67 -12.54
N GLU A 96 2.10 16.21 -13.76
CA GLU A 96 2.32 14.79 -14.04
C GLU A 96 3.48 14.23 -13.22
N ALA A 97 4.59 14.97 -13.16
CA ALA A 97 5.76 14.61 -12.37
C ALA A 97 5.42 14.57 -10.87
N LYS A 98 4.66 15.54 -10.34
CA LYS A 98 4.22 15.54 -8.94
C LYS A 98 3.35 14.34 -8.59
N ILE A 99 2.33 14.05 -9.41
CA ILE A 99 1.44 12.91 -9.19
C ILE A 99 2.23 11.60 -9.23
N ARG A 100 3.09 11.44 -10.24
CA ARG A 100 3.97 10.27 -10.36
C ARG A 100 4.86 10.13 -9.13
N ASN A 101 5.55 11.19 -8.72
CA ASN A 101 6.44 11.16 -7.57
C ASN A 101 5.70 10.82 -6.27
N MET A 102 4.53 11.42 -6.03
CA MET A 102 3.69 11.11 -4.87
C MET A 102 3.26 9.64 -4.85
N ALA A 103 2.83 9.11 -6.00
CA ALA A 103 2.44 7.70 -6.11
C ALA A 103 3.62 6.76 -5.84
N LEU A 104 4.79 7.05 -6.42
CA LEU A 104 6.02 6.28 -6.19
C LEU A 104 6.47 6.36 -4.73
N ASP A 105 6.46 7.55 -4.12
CA ASP A 105 6.84 7.74 -2.71
C ASP A 105 5.95 6.95 -1.77
N ASN A 106 4.64 6.94 -2.02
CA ASN A 106 3.72 6.16 -1.21
C ASN A 106 3.92 4.65 -1.40
N ALA A 107 4.11 4.19 -2.64
CA ALA A 107 4.37 2.79 -2.91
C ALA A 107 5.66 2.30 -2.25
N ILE A 108 6.74 3.10 -2.32
CA ILE A 108 8.01 2.81 -1.65
C ILE A 108 7.81 2.73 -0.14
N LYS A 109 7.13 3.71 0.46
CA LYS A 109 6.84 3.71 1.91
C LYS A 109 6.06 2.48 2.34
N LEU A 110 5.05 2.09 1.56
CA LEU A 110 4.26 0.91 1.84
C LEU A 110 5.11 -0.36 1.79
N ALA A 111 5.91 -0.54 0.74
CA ALA A 111 6.80 -1.68 0.60
C ALA A 111 7.82 -1.76 1.75
N LEU A 112 8.42 -0.63 2.15
CA LEU A 112 9.34 -0.60 3.29
C LEU A 112 8.66 -1.00 4.60
N LYS A 113 7.42 -0.56 4.82
CA LYS A 113 6.62 -0.91 6.00
C LYS A 113 6.23 -2.39 6.02
N GLU A 114 5.77 -2.95 4.90
CA GLU A 114 5.43 -4.37 4.77
C GLU A 114 6.64 -5.27 5.07
N HIS A 115 7.84 -4.81 4.68
CA HIS A 115 9.09 -5.50 4.94
C HIS A 115 9.73 -5.17 6.29
N ARG A 116 9.00 -4.49 7.20
CA ARG A 116 9.40 -4.18 8.58
C ARG A 116 10.77 -3.52 8.67
N VAL A 117 10.96 -2.48 7.86
CA VAL A 117 12.18 -1.66 7.92
C VAL A 117 12.09 -0.74 9.13
N LYS A 118 13.16 -0.69 9.94
CA LYS A 118 13.21 0.09 11.20
C LYS A 118 13.16 1.61 10.99
N TYR A 119 13.71 2.09 9.87
CA TYR A 119 13.82 3.51 9.54
C TYR A 119 13.51 3.71 8.05
N GLU A 120 12.24 3.68 7.69
CA GLU A 120 11.79 3.71 6.29
C GLU A 120 12.31 4.96 5.57
N ASP A 121 12.25 6.13 6.22
CA ASP A 121 12.67 7.40 5.64
C ASP A 121 14.13 7.45 5.19
N LEU A 122 15.02 6.69 5.85
CA LEU A 122 16.44 6.61 5.45
C LEU A 122 16.62 5.85 4.14
N LEU A 123 15.71 4.91 3.85
CA LEU A 123 15.77 4.01 2.72
C LEU A 123 15.01 4.51 1.49
N ILE A 124 14.01 5.39 1.65
CA ILE A 124 13.26 5.98 0.53
C ILE A 124 14.20 6.60 -0.51
N SER A 125 15.22 7.34 -0.06
CA SER A 125 16.18 8.02 -0.94
C SER A 125 17.09 7.07 -1.74
N LYS A 126 17.12 5.78 -1.38
CA LYS A 126 17.94 4.76 -2.05
C LYS A 126 17.24 4.12 -3.25
N PHE A 127 15.95 4.35 -3.41
CA PHE A 127 15.21 3.90 -4.57
C PHE A 127 15.45 4.82 -5.77
N ASP A 128 15.76 4.22 -6.90
CA ASP A 128 15.87 4.92 -8.18
C ASP A 128 14.48 5.02 -8.82
N LYS A 129 13.79 6.14 -8.54
CA LYS A 129 12.45 6.44 -9.06
C LYS A 129 12.38 6.49 -10.60
N ASN A 130 13.51 6.70 -11.29
CA ASN A 130 13.53 6.75 -12.75
C ASN A 130 13.41 5.34 -13.36
N LYS A 131 13.84 4.31 -12.61
CA LYS A 131 13.69 2.90 -13.01
C LYS A 131 12.35 2.30 -12.57
N LEU A 132 11.56 3.03 -11.81
CA LEU A 132 10.24 2.58 -11.35
C LEU A 132 9.17 3.02 -12.34
N THR A 133 8.28 2.11 -12.71
CA THR A 133 7.17 2.40 -13.63
C THR A 133 5.84 2.25 -12.90
N LEU A 134 5.10 3.35 -12.77
CA LEU A 134 3.74 3.35 -12.25
C LEU A 134 2.79 2.82 -13.32
N LYS A 135 2.12 1.71 -13.06
CA LYS A 135 1.12 1.11 -13.93
C LYS A 135 -0.26 1.74 -13.70
N GLU A 136 -1.17 1.55 -14.65
CA GLU A 136 -2.54 2.06 -14.57
C GLU A 136 -3.36 1.44 -13.43
N ASP A 137 -2.95 0.30 -12.90
CA ASP A 137 -3.56 -0.36 -11.75
C ASP A 137 -3.06 0.19 -10.40
N GLY A 138 -2.13 1.15 -10.41
CA GLY A 138 -1.51 1.71 -9.21
C GLY A 138 -0.33 0.91 -8.67
N THR A 139 0.05 -0.20 -9.31
CA THR A 139 1.26 -0.96 -8.95
C THR A 139 2.51 -0.30 -9.52
N VAL A 140 3.66 -0.55 -8.87
CA VAL A 140 4.95 0.00 -9.28
C VAL A 140 5.88 -1.14 -9.69
N GLU A 141 6.17 -1.21 -10.98
CA GLU A 141 7.12 -2.18 -11.54
C GLU A 141 8.56 -1.79 -11.18
N GLY A 142 9.40 -2.81 -10.92
CA GLY A 142 10.80 -2.63 -10.50
C GLY A 142 10.99 -2.31 -9.02
N LEU A 143 9.91 -2.12 -8.25
CA LEU A 143 9.98 -1.83 -6.82
C LEU A 143 10.54 -3.03 -6.04
N ASP A 144 10.02 -4.22 -6.30
CA ASP A 144 10.44 -5.46 -5.63
C ASP A 144 11.91 -5.81 -5.88
N GLU A 145 12.39 -5.55 -7.09
CA GLU A 145 13.78 -5.79 -7.46
C GLU A 145 14.72 -4.89 -6.67
N GLN A 146 14.42 -3.58 -6.63
CA GLN A 146 15.20 -2.63 -5.86
C GLN A 146 15.15 -2.93 -4.36
N LEU A 147 13.99 -3.34 -3.85
CA LEU A 147 13.82 -3.71 -2.45
C LEU A 147 14.65 -4.95 -2.08
N LYS A 148 14.72 -5.97 -2.94
CA LYS A 148 15.59 -7.14 -2.73
C LYS A 148 17.06 -6.73 -2.63
N THR A 149 17.54 -5.92 -3.57
CA THR A 149 18.91 -5.39 -3.53
C THR A 149 19.15 -4.56 -2.27
N LEU A 150 18.18 -3.76 -1.86
CA LEU A 150 18.27 -2.95 -0.64
C LEU A 150 18.35 -3.83 0.61
N ARG A 151 17.57 -4.91 0.65
CA ARG A 151 17.59 -5.89 1.75
C ARG A 151 18.94 -6.60 1.85
N GLU A 152 19.56 -6.94 0.73
CA GLU A 152 20.88 -7.56 0.71
C GLU A 152 21.97 -6.62 1.23
N ASN A 153 21.91 -5.34 0.84
CA ASN A 153 22.90 -4.33 1.21
C ASN A 153 22.71 -3.76 2.62
N TYR A 154 21.48 -3.71 3.13
CA TYR A 154 21.12 -3.05 4.38
C TYR A 154 20.39 -4.00 5.34
N LYS A 155 20.83 -5.25 5.45
CA LYS A 155 20.19 -6.31 6.26
C LYS A 155 19.83 -5.86 7.68
N ASP A 156 20.68 -5.07 8.32
CA ASP A 156 20.50 -4.63 9.72
C ASP A 156 19.30 -3.68 9.93
N LEU A 157 18.88 -3.00 8.85
CA LEU A 157 17.73 -2.10 8.83
C LEU A 157 16.39 -2.83 8.68
N PHE A 158 16.41 -4.11 8.29
CA PHE A 158 15.22 -4.94 8.18
C PHE A 158 15.05 -5.75 9.46
N GLU A 159 13.86 -5.75 10.04
CA GLU A 159 13.57 -6.60 11.18
C GLU A 159 13.55 -8.07 10.78
N GLN A 160 14.11 -8.93 11.62
CA GLN A 160 13.94 -10.36 11.47
C GLN A 160 12.56 -10.76 11.98
N PRO A 161 11.89 -11.73 11.33
CA PRO A 161 10.65 -12.27 11.86
C PRO A 161 10.89 -12.77 13.28
N LEU A 162 10.06 -12.30 14.22
CA LEU A 162 10.09 -12.77 15.61
C LEU A 162 9.70 -14.25 15.62
N SER A 163 10.66 -15.15 15.83
CA SER A 163 10.35 -16.54 16.16
C SER A 163 10.17 -16.67 17.66
N GLY A 164 8.92 -16.79 18.11
CA GLY A 164 8.62 -17.18 19.48
C GLY A 164 8.85 -18.68 19.65
N HIS A 165 9.61 -19.07 20.66
CA HIS A 165 9.53 -20.44 21.17
C HIS A 165 8.28 -20.55 22.04
N THR A 166 7.48 -21.59 21.84
CA THR A 166 6.44 -21.96 22.81
C THR A 166 7.11 -22.12 24.18
N PRO A 167 6.68 -21.38 25.21
CA PRO A 167 7.19 -21.58 26.56
C PRO A 167 7.01 -23.05 26.94
N ASN A 168 8.03 -23.67 27.53
CA ASN A 168 7.90 -25.01 28.08
C ASN A 168 7.03 -24.92 29.34
N ASN A 169 5.71 -24.87 29.14
CA ASN A 169 4.73 -24.90 30.21
C ASN A 169 4.57 -26.37 30.64
N ALA A 170 5.67 -26.96 31.10
CA ALA A 170 5.64 -28.15 31.95
C ALA A 170 5.14 -27.69 33.32
N GLY A 171 3.88 -27.27 33.37
CA GLY A 171 3.17 -27.12 34.63
C GLY A 171 3.25 -28.47 35.31
N ASP A 172 3.77 -28.48 36.54
CA ASP A 172 3.78 -29.63 37.43
C ASP A 172 2.31 -29.92 37.81
N SER A 173 1.56 -30.46 36.86
CA SER A 173 0.26 -31.07 37.12
C SER A 173 0.56 -32.40 37.80
N PRO A 174 0.14 -32.59 39.06
CA PRO A 174 0.26 -33.90 39.68
C PRO A 174 -0.52 -34.87 38.82
N THR A 175 0.19 -35.80 38.17
CA THR A 175 -0.44 -36.87 37.42
C THR A 175 -1.39 -37.63 38.34
N ASP A 176 -2.55 -38.04 37.82
CA ASP A 176 -3.66 -38.68 38.55
C ASP A 176 -3.22 -39.78 39.53
N GLY A 177 -2.11 -40.46 39.25
CA GLY A 177 -1.53 -41.48 40.13
C GLY A 177 -1.06 -40.98 41.50
N LYS A 178 -0.55 -39.75 41.62
CA LYS A 178 -0.16 -39.18 42.92
C LYS A 178 -1.38 -38.80 43.76
N MET A 179 -2.44 -38.32 43.13
CA MET A 179 -3.72 -38.04 43.82
C MET A 179 -4.39 -39.32 44.33
N GLN A 180 -4.31 -40.42 43.57
CA GLN A 180 -4.81 -41.73 43.99
C GLN A 180 -4.04 -42.30 45.19
N GLN A 181 -2.71 -42.19 45.21
CA GLN A 181 -1.89 -42.61 46.36
C GLN A 181 -2.19 -41.79 47.62
N ILE A 182 -2.38 -40.47 47.48
CA ILE A 182 -2.75 -39.61 48.61
C ILE A 182 -4.15 -39.99 49.12
N ALA A 183 -5.10 -40.25 48.22
CA ALA A 183 -6.45 -40.67 48.59
C ALA A 183 -6.48 -42.06 49.26
N GLU A 184 -5.67 -43.02 48.81
CA GLU A 184 -5.51 -44.33 49.47
C GLU A 184 -4.89 -44.21 50.85
N THR A 185 -3.86 -43.39 51.00
CA THR A 185 -3.20 -43.16 52.29
C THR A 185 -4.17 -42.54 53.31
N ILE A 186 -5.01 -41.60 52.87
CA ILE A 186 -6.03 -40.98 53.72
C ILE A 186 -7.12 -42.00 54.11
N ARG A 187 -7.57 -42.86 53.18
CA ARG A 187 -8.54 -43.93 53.48
C ARG A 187 -8.01 -44.93 54.52
N GLN A 188 -6.77 -45.40 54.35
CA GLN A 188 -6.14 -46.34 55.29
C GLN A 188 -6.01 -45.75 56.71
N ASN A 189 -5.71 -44.45 56.83
CA ASN A 189 -5.55 -43.81 58.13
C ASN A 189 -6.88 -43.45 58.80
N LEU A 190 -7.97 -43.32 58.04
CA LEU A 190 -9.31 -43.00 58.55
C LEU A 190 -10.23 -44.23 58.70
N GLY A 191 -9.76 -45.43 58.33
CA GLY A 191 -10.46 -46.69 58.59
C GLY A 191 -11.71 -46.93 57.73
N PHE A 192 -11.75 -46.40 56.50
CA PHE A 192 -12.74 -46.75 55.47
C PHE A 192 -12.19 -47.77 54.48
#